data_AF-A0A7X7QVL8-F1
#
_entry.id   AF-A0A7X7QVL8-F1
#
_cell.length_a   1.000
_cell.length_b   1.000
_cell.length_c   1.000
_cell.angle_alpha   90.00
_cell.angle_beta   90.00
_cell.angle_gamma   90.00
#
_symmetry.space_group_name_H-M   'P 1'
#
loop_
_entity.id
_entity.type
_entity.pdbx_description
1 polymer ?
#
loop_
_entity_poly.entity_id
_entity_poly.type
_entity_poly.pdbx_seq_one_letter_code
_entity_poly.pdbx_strand_id
1 'polypeptide(L)'
;RIKSWKYIDIDRDEIENDKDSIALKVVPKHTMVYEISGPLFFAATQQFMNITTDPKLCSIILRMRSVPAMDITALDSLKKVHDRCLKNNITLIFSHVQSQPMEMMKKAGFYNAVGMENFCPNIDTALERASLLLAECQS
;
A
#
# COMPACT_ATOMS: atom_id res chain seq x y z
N ARG A 1 -12.83 -4.42 3.58
CA ARG A 1 -12.26 -5.80 3.61
C ARG A 1 -10.88 -5.69 3.00
N ILE A 2 -9.82 -6.00 3.74
CA ILE A 2 -8.48 -6.09 3.16
C ILE A 2 -8.33 -7.47 2.53
N LYS A 3 -8.02 -7.51 1.24
CA LYS A 3 -7.54 -8.72 0.57
C LYS A 3 -6.01 -8.63 0.55
N SER A 4 -5.36 -9.52 1.30
CA SER A 4 -3.91 -9.71 1.23
C SER A 4 -3.63 -10.73 0.14
N TRP A 5 -3.06 -10.28 -0.98
CA TRP A 5 -2.57 -11.18 -2.01
C TRP A 5 -1.14 -11.58 -1.62
N LYS A 6 -0.99 -12.73 -0.95
CA LYS A 6 0.31 -13.41 -0.85
C LYS A 6 0.48 -14.22 -2.14
N TYR A 7 1.44 -13.85 -2.99
CA TYR A 7 1.83 -14.73 -4.09
C TYR A 7 2.88 -15.72 -3.59
N ILE A 8 2.49 -16.98 -3.54
CA ILE A 8 3.35 -18.15 -3.81
C ILE A 8 2.92 -18.54 -5.22
N ASP A 9 3.87 -18.78 -6.13
CA ASP A 9 3.67 -19.12 -7.55
C ASP A 9 2.34 -19.82 -7.85
N ILE A 10 1.45 -19.21 -8.66
CA ILE A 10 0.31 -19.92 -9.27
C ILE A 10 0.10 -19.47 -10.72
N ASP A 11 -0.32 -20.46 -11.51
CA ASP A 11 -0.49 -20.54 -12.95
C ASP A 11 -1.48 -19.54 -13.59
N ARG A 12 -1.31 -19.40 -14.91
CA ARG A 12 -1.57 -18.22 -15.74
C ARG A 12 -2.98 -18.12 -16.34
N ASP A 13 -3.96 -18.91 -15.90
CA ASP A 13 -5.17 -19.18 -16.69
C ASP A 13 -6.48 -18.46 -16.26
N GLU A 14 -6.47 -17.56 -15.26
CA GLU A 14 -7.67 -16.78 -14.87
C GLU A 14 -7.47 -15.26 -14.95
N ILE A 15 -6.96 -14.75 -16.08
CA ILE A 15 -6.68 -13.31 -16.18
C ILE A 15 -7.00 -12.70 -17.55
N GLU A 16 -8.29 -12.48 -17.80
CA GLU A 16 -8.70 -11.64 -18.92
C GLU A 16 -9.51 -10.42 -18.43
N ASN A 17 -8.98 -9.23 -18.78
CA ASN A 17 -9.60 -7.89 -18.84
C ASN A 17 -9.44 -6.82 -17.75
N ASP A 18 -8.61 -6.95 -16.70
CA ASP A 18 -8.27 -5.80 -15.85
C ASP A 18 -6.79 -5.38 -16.00
N LYS A 19 -6.56 -4.21 -16.62
CA LYS A 19 -5.22 -3.60 -16.76
C LYS A 19 -4.57 -3.28 -15.42
N ASP A 20 -5.37 -3.13 -14.35
CA ASP A 20 -4.90 -2.98 -12.97
C ASP A 20 -4.92 -4.29 -12.18
N SER A 21 -5.15 -5.44 -12.83
CA SER A 21 -5.05 -6.73 -12.18
C SER A 21 -3.62 -6.95 -11.68
N ILE A 22 -3.46 -7.16 -10.38
CA ILE A 22 -2.16 -7.56 -9.81
C ILE A 22 -1.78 -8.95 -10.30
N ALA A 23 -2.75 -9.82 -10.60
CA ALA A 23 -2.47 -11.21 -10.98
C ALA A 23 -1.61 -11.34 -12.25
N LEU A 24 -1.59 -10.31 -13.11
CA LEU A 24 -0.73 -10.24 -14.29
C LEU A 24 0.62 -9.55 -14.06
N LYS A 25 0.85 -8.97 -12.88
CA LYS A 25 1.98 -8.07 -12.62
C LYS A 25 3.02 -8.72 -11.72
N VAL A 26 4.28 -8.62 -12.12
CA VAL A 26 5.42 -9.10 -11.32
C VAL A 26 5.58 -8.21 -10.10
N VAL A 27 5.42 -8.78 -8.91
CA VAL A 27 5.68 -8.08 -7.65
C VAL A 27 7.16 -8.25 -7.29
N PRO A 28 7.90 -7.16 -7.00
CA PRO A 28 9.29 -7.27 -6.60
C PRO A 28 9.45 -8.14 -5.35
N LYS A 29 10.61 -8.79 -5.22
CA LYS A 29 10.93 -9.56 -4.00
C LYS A 29 10.86 -8.64 -2.78
N HIS A 30 10.54 -9.22 -1.62
CA HIS A 30 10.42 -8.46 -0.37
C HIS A 30 9.40 -7.31 -0.42
N THR A 31 8.43 -7.37 -1.32
CA THR A 31 7.34 -6.40 -1.42
C THR A 31 6.02 -7.09 -1.14
N MET A 32 5.17 -6.45 -0.32
CA MET A 32 3.82 -6.94 -0.02
C MET A 32 2.77 -5.97 -0.53
N VAL A 33 1.74 -6.47 -1.20
CA VAL A 33 0.64 -5.63 -1.72
C VAL A 33 -0.65 -5.93 -0.97
N TYR A 34 -1.24 -4.90 -0.36
CA TYR A 34 -2.54 -4.98 0.29
C TYR A 34 -3.57 -4.18 -0.49
N GLU A 35 -4.73 -4.77 -0.71
CA GLU A 35 -5.87 -4.08 -1.30
C GLU A 35 -6.86 -3.67 -0.23
N ILE A 36 -7.10 -2.36 -0.14
CA ILE A 36 -8.06 -1.78 0.77
C ILE A 36 -9.32 -1.41 0.00
N SER A 37 -10.46 -1.85 0.52
CA SER A 37 -11.76 -1.62 -0.11
C SER A 37 -12.80 -1.13 0.89
N GLY A 38 -13.57 -0.14 0.44
CA GLY A 38 -14.64 0.53 1.18
C GLY A 38 -14.16 1.82 1.85
N PRO A 39 -15.10 2.65 2.33
CA PRO A 39 -14.77 3.83 3.13
C PRO A 39 -13.96 3.45 4.38
N LEU A 40 -12.90 4.23 4.64
CA LEU A 40 -12.01 4.04 5.77
C LEU A 40 -12.43 4.93 6.92
N PHE A 41 -13.34 4.41 7.74
CA PHE A 41 -13.76 5.05 8.98
C PHE A 41 -13.30 4.26 10.19
N PHE A 42 -13.62 4.72 11.39
CA PHE A 42 -13.30 4.05 12.66
C PHE A 42 -13.47 2.51 12.63
N ALA A 43 -14.62 2.01 12.14
CA ALA A 43 -14.89 0.57 12.08
C ALA A 43 -13.95 -0.20 11.13
N ALA A 44 -13.40 0.48 10.12
CA ALA A 44 -12.47 -0.11 9.16
C ALA A 44 -11.02 -0.16 9.67
N THR A 45 -10.70 0.57 10.75
CA THR A 45 -9.32 0.69 11.26
C THR A 45 -8.73 -0.61 11.79
N GLN A 46 -9.59 -1.52 12.26
CA GLN A 46 -9.19 -2.86 12.68
C GLN A 46 -8.42 -3.60 11.58
N GLN A 47 -8.73 -3.31 10.32
CA GLN A 47 -8.11 -3.97 9.18
C GLN A 47 -6.61 -3.63 9.07
N PHE A 48 -6.17 -2.45 9.52
CA PHE A 48 -4.76 -2.05 9.52
C PHE A 48 -3.88 -2.83 10.50
N MET A 49 -4.46 -3.48 11.51
CA MET A 49 -3.69 -4.32 12.43
C MET A 49 -3.20 -5.62 11.77
N ASN A 50 -3.84 -6.04 10.68
CA ASN A 50 -3.44 -7.24 9.94
C ASN A 50 -2.26 -6.98 8.98
N ILE A 51 -1.84 -5.73 8.83
CA ILE A 51 -0.67 -5.38 8.00
C ILE A 51 0.58 -5.87 8.72
N THR A 52 1.17 -6.93 8.18
CA THR A 52 2.39 -7.54 8.69
C THR A 52 3.59 -6.69 8.30
N THR A 53 4.41 -6.33 9.28
CA THR A 53 5.69 -5.64 9.12
C THR A 53 6.81 -6.62 9.42
N ASP A 54 6.99 -7.62 8.55
CA ASP A 54 8.11 -8.56 8.63
C ASP A 54 9.40 -7.81 8.26
N PRO A 55 10.46 -7.83 9.08
CA PRO A 55 11.75 -7.20 8.76
C PRO A 55 12.40 -7.67 7.45
N LYS A 56 11.95 -8.79 6.88
CA LYS A 56 12.39 -9.24 5.55
C LYS A 56 11.78 -8.44 4.40
N LEU A 57 10.77 -7.61 4.66
CA LEU A 57 10.16 -6.76 3.64
C LEU A 57 10.99 -5.49 3.46
N CYS A 58 11.11 -5.04 2.22
CA CYS A 58 11.69 -3.75 1.86
C CYS A 58 10.58 -2.71 1.67
N SER A 59 9.41 -3.14 1.17
CA SER A 59 8.29 -2.22 0.94
C SER A 59 6.92 -2.88 1.11
N ILE A 60 5.93 -2.05 1.41
CA ILE A 60 4.51 -2.43 1.48
C ILE A 60 3.71 -1.46 0.60
N ILE A 61 2.96 -1.99 -0.36
CA ILE A 61 2.07 -1.20 -1.22
C ILE A 61 0.62 -1.31 -0.71
N LEU A 62 -0.01 -0.18 -0.44
CA LEU A 62 -1.44 -0.07 -0.11
C LEU A 62 -2.22 0.43 -1.34
N ARG A 63 -3.07 -0.43 -1.90
CA ARG A 63 -3.96 -0.07 -3.01
C ARG A 63 -5.26 0.49 -2.46
N MET A 64 -5.55 1.74 -2.82
CA MET A 64 -6.69 2.51 -2.31
C MET A 64 -7.73 2.83 -3.38
N ARG A 65 -7.71 2.13 -4.52
CA ARG A 65 -8.64 2.34 -5.66
C ARG A 65 -10.10 2.36 -5.24
N SER A 66 -10.45 1.45 -4.32
CA SER A 66 -11.81 1.26 -3.81
C SER A 66 -12.07 2.00 -2.49
N VAL A 67 -11.30 3.05 -2.19
CA VAL A 67 -11.42 3.87 -0.97
C VAL A 67 -11.89 5.28 -1.37
N PRO A 68 -13.21 5.55 -1.33
CA PRO A 68 -13.73 6.86 -1.72
C PRO A 68 -13.56 7.93 -0.63
N ALA A 69 -13.47 7.52 0.63
CA ALA A 69 -13.39 8.42 1.77
C ALA A 69 -12.60 7.81 2.93
N MET A 70 -12.00 8.68 3.74
CA MET A 70 -11.29 8.37 4.98
C MET A 70 -11.63 9.39 6.07
N ASP A 71 -11.74 8.98 7.34
CA ASP A 71 -11.82 9.89 8.50
C ASP A 71 -10.47 10.06 9.23
N ILE A 72 -10.42 10.98 10.20
CA ILE A 72 -9.19 11.27 10.94
C ILE A 72 -8.72 10.06 11.75
N THR A 73 -9.64 9.23 12.24
CA THR A 73 -9.31 8.05 13.03
C THR A 73 -8.66 6.96 12.19
N ALA A 74 -9.11 6.79 10.95
CA ALA A 74 -8.46 5.92 9.98
C ALA A 74 -7.08 6.43 9.58
N LEU A 75 -6.91 7.74 9.42
CA LEU A 75 -5.61 8.34 9.18
C LEU A 75 -4.65 8.12 10.35
N ASP A 76 -5.10 8.30 11.60
CA ASP A 76 -4.26 8.04 12.78
C ASP A 76 -3.89 6.57 12.91
N SER A 77 -4.76 5.66 12.49
CA SER A 77 -4.45 4.24 12.41
C SER A 77 -3.42 3.94 11.33
N LEU A 78 -3.49 4.63 10.18
CA LEU A 78 -2.52 4.52 9.10
C LEU A 78 -1.14 5.08 9.49
N LYS A 79 -1.10 6.17 10.27
CA LYS A 79 0.16 6.68 10.87
C LYS A 79 0.82 5.62 11.73
N LYS A 80 0.06 4.92 12.58
CA LYS A 80 0.59 3.81 13.38
C LYS A 80 1.15 2.67 12.53
N VAL A 81 0.57 2.40 11.35
CA VAL A 81 1.14 1.42 10.40
C VAL A 81 2.47 1.93 9.86
N HIS A 82 2.50 3.18 9.41
CA HIS A 82 3.72 3.82 8.91
C HIS A 82 4.85 3.79 9.95
N ASP A 83 4.58 4.12 11.20
CA ASP A 83 5.58 4.09 12.27
C ASP A 83 6.12 2.67 12.52
N ARG A 84 5.27 1.64 12.39
CA ARG A 84 5.73 0.24 12.45
C ARG A 84 6.57 -0.14 11.24
N CYS A 85 6.25 0.39 10.06
CA CYS A 85 7.05 0.16 8.85
C CYS A 85 8.43 0.80 8.98
N LEU A 86 8.50 2.06 9.40
CA LEU A 86 9.76 2.78 9.64
C LEU A 86 10.67 2.07 10.64
N LYS A 87 10.11 1.57 11.75
CA LYS A 87 10.89 0.80 12.75
C LYS A 87 11.55 -0.46 12.20
N ASN A 88 10.99 -1.02 11.13
CA ASN A 88 11.50 -2.22 10.48
C ASN A 88 12.21 -1.91 9.15
N ASN A 89 12.51 -0.64 8.86
CA ASN A 89 13.08 -0.17 7.59
C ASN A 89 12.26 -0.59 6.35
N ILE A 90 10.93 -0.62 6.51
CA ILE A 90 9.99 -0.92 5.44
C ILE A 90 9.42 0.40 4.93
N THR A 91 9.48 0.63 3.62
CA THR A 91 8.86 1.81 3.01
C THR A 91 7.40 1.54 2.69
N LEU A 92 6.50 2.43 3.13
CA LEU A 92 5.09 2.36 2.81
C LEU A 92 4.79 3.14 1.52
N ILE A 93 4.19 2.48 0.54
CA ILE A 93 3.84 3.01 -0.78
C ILE A 93 2.32 2.96 -0.93
N PHE A 94 1.74 3.97 -1.57
CA PHE A 94 0.32 4.09 -1.84
C PHE A 94 0.04 4.09 -3.33
N SER A 95 -1.04 3.45 -3.76
CA SER A 95 -1.54 3.56 -5.14
C SER A 95 -3.02 3.90 -5.18
N HIS A 96 -3.43 4.62 -6.22
CA HIS A 96 -4.83 4.96 -6.48
C HIS A 96 -5.53 5.69 -5.32
N VAL A 97 -4.80 6.55 -4.61
CA VAL A 97 -5.38 7.35 -3.53
C VAL A 97 -6.32 8.38 -4.15
N GLN A 98 -7.61 8.29 -3.81
CA GLN A 98 -8.62 9.23 -4.29
C GLN A 98 -8.45 10.63 -3.66
N SER A 99 -9.15 11.64 -4.21
CA SER A 99 -9.01 13.04 -3.82
C SER A 99 -9.24 13.29 -2.33
N GLN A 100 -10.33 12.77 -1.75
CA GLN A 100 -10.67 13.01 -0.35
C GLN A 100 -9.60 12.43 0.61
N PRO A 101 -9.19 11.14 0.49
CA PRO A 101 -8.11 10.62 1.33
C PRO A 101 -6.78 11.36 1.11
N MET A 102 -6.45 11.72 -0.14
CA MET A 102 -5.23 12.45 -0.46
C MET A 102 -5.18 13.82 0.22
N GLU A 103 -6.25 14.60 0.17
CA GLU A 103 -6.32 15.90 0.84
C GLU A 103 -6.15 15.78 2.35
N MET A 104 -6.81 14.79 2.97
CA MET A 104 -6.70 14.51 4.39
C MET A 104 -5.25 14.19 4.78
N MET A 105 -4.59 13.30 4.03
CA MET A 105 -3.19 12.94 4.26
C MET A 105 -2.24 14.14 4.08
N LYS A 106 -2.50 15.02 3.11
CA LYS A 106 -1.75 16.27 2.92
C LYS A 106 -1.94 17.24 4.08
N LYS A 107 -3.20 17.53 4.44
CA LYS A 107 -3.55 18.47 5.54
C LYS A 107 -2.96 18.03 6.88
N ALA A 108 -2.90 16.72 7.13
CA ALA A 108 -2.32 16.16 8.35
C ALA A 108 -0.79 16.01 8.31
N GLY A 109 -0.11 16.44 7.24
CA GLY A 109 1.34 16.29 7.06
C GLY A 109 1.81 14.86 6.78
N PHE A 110 0.90 13.88 6.72
CA PHE A 110 1.24 12.48 6.51
C PHE A 110 1.82 12.22 5.11
N TYR A 111 1.32 12.94 4.11
CA TYR A 111 1.84 12.87 2.73
C TYR A 111 3.35 13.17 2.67
N ASN A 112 3.80 14.17 3.42
CA ASN A 112 5.22 14.53 3.49
C ASN A 112 6.01 13.56 4.36
N ALA A 113 5.43 13.08 5.46
CA ALA A 113 6.09 12.15 6.38
C ALA A 113 6.41 10.79 5.73
N VAL A 114 5.54 10.32 4.84
CA VAL A 114 5.74 9.07 4.07
C VAL A 114 6.73 9.26 2.91
N GLY A 115 6.88 10.49 2.39
CA GLY A 115 7.58 10.77 1.15
C GLY A 115 6.62 10.88 -0.03
N MET A 116 6.72 11.99 -0.77
CA MET A 116 5.79 12.32 -1.85
C MET A 116 5.85 11.31 -3.00
N GLU A 117 7.05 10.80 -3.26
CA GLU A 117 7.36 9.80 -4.28
C GLU A 117 6.76 8.42 -3.99
N ASN A 118 6.32 8.18 -2.75
CA ASN A 118 5.66 6.95 -2.35
C ASN A 118 4.13 7.03 -2.55
N PHE A 119 3.60 8.14 -3.07
CA PHE A 119 2.19 8.26 -3.50
C PHE A 119 2.08 8.15 -5.02
N CYS A 120 1.83 6.94 -5.48
CA CYS A 120 1.81 6.62 -6.90
C CYS A 120 0.37 6.71 -7.47
N PRO A 121 0.21 7.17 -8.73
CA PRO A 121 -1.12 7.30 -9.35
C PRO A 121 -1.81 5.95 -9.57
N ASN A 122 -1.05 4.89 -9.83
CA ASN A 122 -1.57 3.55 -10.12
C ASN A 122 -0.67 2.44 -9.54
N ILE A 123 -1.03 1.19 -9.77
CA ILE A 123 -0.27 0.04 -9.20
C ILE A 123 1.06 -0.16 -9.92
N ASP A 124 1.15 0.14 -11.23
CA ASP A 124 2.39 -0.02 -11.99
C ASP A 124 3.50 0.86 -11.45
N THR A 125 3.22 2.15 -11.31
CA THR A 125 4.15 3.14 -10.73
C THR A 125 4.51 2.81 -9.27
N ALA A 126 3.61 2.19 -8.51
CA ALA A 126 3.91 1.71 -7.15
C ALA A 126 4.86 0.51 -7.15
N LEU A 127 4.70 -0.42 -8.09
CA LEU A 127 5.59 -1.58 -8.26
C LEU A 127 6.98 -1.17 -8.77
N GLU A 128 7.04 -0.18 -9.66
CA GLU A 128 8.30 0.44 -10.09
C GLU A 128 9.02 1.08 -8.89
N ARG A 129 8.31 1.87 -8.06
CA ARG A 129 8.88 2.45 -6.85
C ARG A 129 9.40 1.37 -5.89
N ALA A 130 8.64 0.31 -5.68
CA ALA A 130 9.07 -0.83 -4.86
C ALA A 130 10.33 -1.52 -5.43
N SER A 131 10.46 -1.61 -6.75
CA SER A 131 11.64 -2.19 -7.42
C SER A 131 12.90 -1.35 -7.17
N LEU A 132 12.78 -0.02 -7.20
CA LEU A 132 13.89 0.88 -6.87
C LEU A 132 14.34 0.71 -5.41
N LEU A 133 13.39 0.65 -4.49
CA LEU A 133 13.68 0.46 -3.06
C LEU A 133 14.30 -0.92 -2.77
N LEU A 134 13.93 -1.96 -3.52
CA LEU A 134 14.56 -3.27 -3.40
C LEU A 134 16.05 -3.23 -3.76
N ALA A 135 16.42 -2.45 -4.79
CA ALA A 135 17.83 -2.28 -5.16
C ALA A 135 18.61 -1.57 -4.04
N GLU A 136 18.00 -0.57 -3.38
CA GLU A 136 18.60 0.15 -2.26
C GLU A 136 18.74 -0.73 -1.00
N CYS A 137 17.76 -1.58 -0.68
CA CYS A 137 17.82 -2.47 0.48
C CYS A 137 18.82 -3.63 0.34
N GLN A 138 19.28 -3.94 -0.87
CA GLN A 138 20.29 -4.97 -1.14
C GLN A 138 21.72 -4.41 -1.27
N SER A 139 21.86 -3.08 -1.19
CA SER A 139 23.13 -2.35 -1.25
C SER A 139 23.74 -2.20 0.14
#